data_AF-A0A5C8MN92-F1
#
_entry.id   AF-A0A5C8MN92-F1
#
_cell.length_a   1.000
_cell.length_b   1.000
_cell.length_c   1.000
_cell.angle_alpha   90.00
_cell.angle_beta   90.00
_cell.angle_gamma   90.00
#
_symmetry.space_group_name_H-M   'P 1'
#
loop_
_entity.id
_entity.type
_entity.pdbx_description
1 polymer ?
#
loop_
_entity_poly.entity_id
_entity_poly.type
_entity_poly.pdbx_seq_one_letter_code
_entity_poly.pdbx_strand_id
1 'polypeptide(L)'
;KILKAARFPHLFQSIVSRVCLFEFIRNASQGLGKGDKRVVYNQQEIEAFLNEFLDPIFQYYTNLPVNSLVGRYSVETVIRENRPIGEVLVELSGCDHETAKQIVSSQEMSEPLYRFDQEDFHVWITAIQEECNYILTTNHRRFPAQIGPIKRIHPSDFYNHLSNP
;
A
#
# COMPACT_ATOMS: atom_id res chain seq x y z
N LYS A 1 6.08 15.17 4.54
CA LYS A 1 5.55 16.12 3.54
C LYS A 1 4.26 15.58 2.90
N ILE A 2 4.27 14.37 2.33
CA ILE A 2 3.06 13.75 1.76
C ILE A 2 1.89 13.66 2.73
N LEU A 3 2.10 13.20 3.97
CA LEU A 3 1.02 13.16 4.97
C LEU A 3 0.43 14.55 5.30
N LYS A 4 1.21 15.62 5.14
CA LYS A 4 0.67 16.99 5.26
C LYS A 4 -0.14 17.36 4.02
N ALA A 5 0.34 17.01 2.82
CA ALA A 5 -0.38 17.22 1.57
C ALA A 5 -1.69 16.41 1.51
N ALA A 6 -1.73 15.20 2.06
CA ALA A 6 -2.91 14.34 2.13
C ALA A 6 -4.09 14.94 2.92
N ARG A 7 -3.83 15.96 3.75
CA ARG A 7 -4.88 16.73 4.46
C ARG A 7 -5.66 17.66 3.54
N PHE A 8 -5.22 17.80 2.29
CA PHE A 8 -5.81 18.69 1.30
C PHE A 8 -6.41 17.84 0.17
N PRO A 9 -7.70 17.49 0.24
CA PRO A 9 -8.32 16.53 -0.69
C PRO A 9 -8.32 16.98 -2.16
N HIS A 10 -8.12 18.28 -2.41
CA HIS A 10 -8.00 18.83 -3.76
C HIS A 10 -6.65 18.49 -4.44
N LEU A 11 -5.64 18.03 -3.69
CA LEU A 11 -4.35 17.61 -4.26
C LEU A 11 -4.40 16.16 -4.74
N PHE A 12 -4.93 15.27 -3.91
CA PHE A 12 -5.15 13.86 -4.23
C PHE A 12 -6.03 13.22 -3.14
N GLN A 13 -6.73 12.15 -3.53
CA GLN A 13 -7.41 11.28 -2.57
C GLN A 13 -6.41 10.31 -1.95
N SER A 14 -6.28 10.34 -0.63
CA SER A 14 -5.41 9.41 0.10
C SER A 14 -6.17 8.17 0.52
N ILE A 15 -5.56 7.00 0.31
CA ILE A 15 -6.03 5.72 0.85
C ILE A 15 -5.01 5.23 1.88
N VAL A 16 -5.49 4.84 3.06
CA VAL A 16 -4.68 4.26 4.13
C VAL A 16 -5.32 2.94 4.56
N SER A 17 -4.59 1.85 4.38
CA SER A 17 -5.04 0.53 4.82
C SER A 17 -4.81 0.32 6.32
N ARG A 18 -5.71 -0.41 6.98
CA ARG A 18 -5.53 -0.81 8.38
C ARG A 18 -4.31 -1.67 8.60
N VAL A 19 -3.98 -2.54 7.64
CA VAL A 19 -2.80 -3.40 7.74
C VAL A 19 -1.56 -2.52 7.82
N CYS A 20 -1.34 -1.61 6.87
CA CYS A 20 -0.18 -0.69 6.91
C CYS A 20 -0.13 0.15 8.19
N LEU A 21 -1.29 0.54 8.75
CA LEU A 21 -1.35 1.23 10.04
C LEU A 21 -0.86 0.35 11.20
N PHE A 22 -1.31 -0.91 11.27
CA PHE A 22 -0.81 -1.86 12.27
C PHE A 22 0.68 -2.16 12.08
N GLU A 23 1.14 -2.27 10.83
CA GLU A 23 2.56 -2.43 10.54
C GLU A 23 3.38 -1.24 11.02
N PHE A 24 2.89 -0.02 10.82
CA PHE A 24 3.51 1.18 11.34
C PHE A 24 3.61 1.14 12.87
N ILE A 25 2.51 0.88 13.58
CA ILE A 25 2.48 0.83 15.06
C ILE A 25 3.44 -0.25 15.57
N ARG A 26 3.43 -1.44 14.95
CA ARG A 26 4.34 -2.53 15.30
C ARG A 26 5.79 -2.12 15.08
N ASN A 27 6.13 -1.56 13.92
CA ASN A 27 7.50 -1.18 13.59
C ASN A 27 7.98 -0.01 14.45
N ALA A 28 7.12 0.95 14.79
CA ALA A 28 7.46 2.06 15.67
C ALA A 28 7.77 1.58 17.10
N SER A 29 6.93 0.69 17.65
CA SER A 29 7.12 0.12 18.99
C SER A 29 8.25 -0.90 19.07
N GLN A 30 8.56 -1.58 17.97
CA GLN A 30 9.70 -2.51 17.86
C GLN A 30 10.96 -1.82 17.32
N GLY A 31 10.91 -0.53 17.00
CA GLY A 31 12.04 0.25 16.52
C GLY A 31 12.16 0.35 15.00
N LEU A 32 12.26 1.58 14.52
CA LEU A 32 12.47 1.96 13.13
C LEU A 32 13.95 2.30 12.87
N GLY A 33 14.50 1.85 11.74
CA GLY A 33 15.91 2.04 11.37
C GLY A 33 16.76 0.79 11.57
N LYS A 34 18.09 0.94 11.47
CA LYS A 34 19.07 -0.16 11.59
C LYS A 34 20.27 0.25 12.42
N GLY A 35 20.83 -0.70 13.16
CA GLY A 35 22.03 -0.50 14.01
C GLY A 35 21.83 0.64 15.00
N ASP A 36 22.84 1.49 15.14
CA ASP A 36 22.84 2.63 16.08
C ASP A 36 21.83 3.73 15.72
N LYS A 37 21.23 3.67 14.52
CA LYS A 37 20.15 4.58 14.08
C LYS A 37 18.75 4.04 14.34
N ARG A 38 18.62 2.89 15.02
CA ARG A 38 17.32 2.31 15.36
C ARG A 38 16.70 3.10 16.51
N VAL A 39 15.53 3.67 16.28
CA VAL A 39 14.76 4.45 17.27
C VAL A 39 13.49 3.70 17.61
N VAL A 40 13.27 3.45 18.90
CA VAL A 40 12.05 2.85 19.43
C VAL A 40 11.17 3.95 19.98
N TYR A 41 9.91 3.97 19.55
CA TYR A 41 8.93 4.95 20.01
C TYR A 41 8.03 4.33 21.06
N ASN A 42 7.74 5.09 22.11
CA ASN A 42 6.79 4.67 23.13
C ASN A 42 5.33 4.88 22.65
N GLN A 43 4.38 4.36 23.42
CA GLN A 43 2.96 4.45 23.07
C GLN A 43 2.47 5.89 22.91
N GLN A 44 2.87 6.81 23.79
CA GLN A 44 2.45 8.21 23.74
C GLN A 44 2.97 8.92 22.49
N GLU A 45 4.21 8.65 22.08
CA GLU A 45 4.79 9.21 20.85
C GLU A 45 4.08 8.68 19.59
N ILE A 46 3.73 7.39 19.59
CA ILE A 46 2.98 6.78 18.49
C ILE A 46 1.58 7.39 18.42
N GLU A 47 0.85 7.46 19.54
CA GLU A 47 -0.48 8.07 19.60
C GLU A 47 -0.45 9.54 19.19
N ALA A 48 0.53 10.32 19.65
CA ALA A 48 0.71 11.71 19.22
C ALA A 48 0.91 11.81 17.71
N PHE A 49 1.72 10.93 17.11
CA PHE A 49 1.89 10.90 15.67
C PHE A 49 0.57 10.59 14.93
N LEU A 50 -0.19 9.59 15.39
CA LEU A 50 -1.48 9.23 14.79
C LEU A 50 -2.45 10.42 14.86
N ASN A 51 -2.60 11.02 16.03
CA ASN A 51 -3.53 12.13 16.27
C ASN A 51 -3.12 13.42 15.51
N GLU A 52 -1.84 13.72 15.44
CA GLU A 52 -1.37 14.95 14.80
C GLU A 52 -1.24 14.83 13.28
N PHE A 53 -0.96 13.63 12.76
CA PHE A 53 -0.67 13.40 11.35
C PHE A 53 -1.72 12.65 10.55
N LEU A 54 -2.35 11.63 11.13
CA LEU A 54 -3.29 10.77 10.41
C LEU A 54 -4.75 11.12 10.68
N ASP A 55 -5.13 11.45 11.91
CA ASP A 55 -6.51 11.84 12.24
C ASP A 55 -7.02 13.01 11.40
N PRO A 56 -6.23 14.07 11.11
CA PRO A 56 -6.68 15.13 10.23
C PRO A 56 -6.99 14.65 8.81
N ILE A 57 -6.38 13.54 8.36
CA ILE A 57 -6.70 12.93 7.06
C ILE A 57 -8.00 12.13 7.18
N PHE A 58 -8.13 11.30 8.23
CA PHE A 58 -9.30 10.43 8.42
C PHE A 58 -10.59 11.22 8.65
N GLN A 59 -10.51 12.41 9.25
CA GLN A 59 -11.67 13.30 9.40
C GLN A 59 -12.24 13.79 8.06
N TYR A 60 -11.43 13.87 6.99
CA TYR A 60 -11.91 14.23 5.66
C TYR A 60 -12.52 13.06 4.88
N TYR A 61 -12.09 11.83 5.18
CA TYR A 61 -12.48 10.63 4.43
C TYR A 61 -13.18 9.65 5.36
N THR A 62 -14.51 9.62 5.32
CA THR A 62 -15.36 8.81 6.23
C THR A 62 -15.07 7.32 6.24
N ASN A 63 -14.44 6.80 5.19
CA ASN A 63 -14.19 5.36 5.02
C ASN A 63 -12.77 4.94 5.41
N LEU A 64 -11.92 5.87 5.87
CA LEU A 64 -10.56 5.55 6.30
C LEU A 64 -10.46 5.22 7.80
N PRO A 65 -9.51 4.36 8.20
CA PRO A 65 -8.69 3.49 7.35
C PRO A 65 -9.47 2.29 6.80
N VAL A 66 -9.19 1.92 5.54
CA VAL A 66 -9.89 0.84 4.82
C VAL A 66 -9.37 -0.54 5.21
N ASN A 67 -10.22 -1.55 5.06
CA ASN A 67 -9.84 -2.95 5.21
C ASN A 67 -9.45 -3.55 3.85
N SER A 68 -8.36 -4.31 3.81
CA SER A 68 -8.07 -5.21 2.69
C SER A 68 -8.86 -6.50 2.87
N LEU A 69 -9.33 -7.11 1.78
CA LEU A 69 -9.86 -8.49 1.82
C LEU A 69 -8.79 -9.52 2.21
N VAL A 70 -7.51 -9.17 2.05
CA VAL A 70 -6.37 -10.05 2.32
C VAL A 70 -5.46 -9.43 3.38
N GLY A 71 -5.13 -10.19 4.43
CA GLY A 71 -4.18 -9.79 5.48
C GLY A 71 -2.71 -10.09 5.15
N ARG A 72 -1.80 -9.72 6.06
CA ARG A 72 -0.32 -9.84 5.92
C ARG A 72 0.22 -11.27 5.76
N TYR A 73 -0.57 -12.29 6.08
CA TYR A 73 -0.17 -13.70 6.01
C TYR A 73 -1.34 -14.56 5.53
N SER A 74 -1.74 -14.33 4.29
CA SER A 74 -2.88 -15.05 3.71
C SER A 74 -2.46 -16.44 3.27
N VAL A 75 -3.11 -17.48 3.81
CA VAL A 75 -2.97 -18.85 3.31
C VAL A 75 -3.27 -18.90 1.80
N GLU A 76 -4.17 -18.03 1.33
CA GLU A 76 -4.54 -17.95 -0.08
C GLU A 76 -3.36 -17.58 -0.98
N THR A 77 -2.43 -16.75 -0.52
CA THR A 77 -1.22 -16.40 -1.31
C THR A 77 -0.20 -17.52 -1.27
N VAL A 78 -0.04 -18.18 -0.13
CA VAL A 78 0.90 -19.29 0.04
C VAL A 78 0.55 -20.47 -0.88
N ILE A 79 -0.71 -20.92 -0.88
CA ILE A 79 -1.13 -22.05 -1.71
C ILE A 79 -1.11 -21.74 -3.22
N ARG A 80 -1.00 -20.46 -3.60
CA ARG A 80 -0.95 -19.97 -4.99
C ARG A 80 0.43 -19.46 -5.39
N GLU A 81 1.48 -19.72 -4.61
CA GLU A 81 2.81 -19.11 -4.81
C GLU A 81 3.41 -19.34 -6.21
N ASN A 82 3.05 -20.44 -6.88
CA ASN A 82 3.54 -20.79 -8.21
C ASN A 82 2.66 -20.26 -9.36
N ARG A 83 1.51 -19.65 -9.06
CA ARG A 83 0.59 -19.08 -10.06
C ARG A 83 1.04 -17.69 -10.50
N PRO A 84 0.69 -17.27 -11.74
CA PRO A 84 0.91 -15.90 -12.19
C PRO A 84 0.28 -14.88 -11.22
N ILE A 85 1.05 -13.89 -10.79
CA ILE A 85 0.59 -12.89 -9.82
C ILE A 85 -0.67 -12.15 -10.30
N GLY A 86 -0.80 -11.87 -11.60
CA GLY A 86 -1.97 -11.19 -12.16
C GLY A 86 -3.26 -11.96 -11.94
N GLU A 87 -3.24 -13.28 -12.16
CA GLU A 87 -4.41 -14.14 -11.91
C GLU A 87 -4.78 -14.16 -10.43
N VAL A 88 -3.79 -14.26 -9.55
CA VAL A 88 -4.02 -14.29 -8.10
C VAL A 88 -4.59 -12.95 -7.61
N LEU A 89 -4.10 -11.82 -8.16
CA LEU A 89 -4.62 -10.49 -7.86
C LEU A 89 -6.07 -10.34 -8.30
N VAL A 90 -6.42 -10.77 -9.51
CA VAL A 90 -7.81 -10.74 -10.01
C VAL A 90 -8.73 -11.56 -9.12
N GLU A 91 -8.33 -12.80 -8.81
CA GLU A 91 -9.11 -13.72 -7.99
C GLU A 91 -9.36 -13.17 -6.58
N LEU A 92 -8.32 -12.65 -5.92
CA LEU A 92 -8.41 -12.23 -4.52
C LEU A 92 -8.92 -10.78 -4.33
N SER A 93 -8.85 -9.94 -5.36
CA SER A 93 -9.38 -8.58 -5.28
C SER A 93 -10.89 -8.52 -5.52
N GLY A 94 -11.43 -9.48 -6.30
CA GLY A 94 -12.82 -9.43 -6.75
C GLY A 94 -13.12 -8.25 -7.67
N CYS A 95 -12.09 -7.71 -8.35
CA CYS A 95 -12.24 -6.58 -9.26
C CYS A 95 -13.16 -6.90 -10.46
N ASP A 96 -13.67 -5.86 -11.12
CA ASP A 96 -14.51 -6.03 -12.30
C ASP A 96 -13.73 -6.61 -13.51
N HIS A 97 -14.46 -7.03 -14.54
CA HIS A 97 -13.90 -7.69 -15.71
C HIS A 97 -12.94 -6.83 -16.53
N GLU A 98 -13.17 -5.52 -16.61
CA GLU A 98 -12.30 -4.61 -17.36
C GLU A 98 -11.01 -4.36 -16.60
N THR A 99 -11.08 -4.15 -15.29
CA THR A 99 -9.91 -4.07 -14.40
C THR A 99 -9.10 -5.37 -14.45
N ALA A 100 -9.78 -6.53 -14.43
CA ALA A 100 -9.14 -7.84 -14.52
C ALA A 100 -8.33 -8.02 -15.81
N LYS A 101 -8.90 -7.64 -16.97
CA LYS A 101 -8.17 -7.68 -18.25
C LYS A 101 -6.93 -6.80 -18.23
N GLN A 102 -7.05 -5.58 -17.69
CA GLN A 102 -5.93 -4.66 -17.60
C GLN A 102 -4.80 -5.24 -16.72
N ILE A 103 -5.15 -5.83 -15.58
CA ILE A 103 -4.18 -6.49 -14.69
C ILE A 103 -3.48 -7.62 -15.45
N VAL A 104 -4.21 -8.60 -15.98
CA VAL A 104 -3.59 -9.78 -16.62
C VAL A 104 -2.69 -9.41 -17.82
N SER A 105 -3.02 -8.34 -18.54
CA SER A 105 -2.23 -7.86 -19.68
C SER A 105 -1.02 -7.00 -19.30
N SER A 106 -0.87 -6.61 -18.03
CA SER A 106 0.19 -5.70 -17.59
C SER A 106 1.53 -6.41 -17.37
N GLN A 107 2.62 -5.63 -17.44
CA GLN A 107 3.98 -6.14 -17.30
C GLN A 107 4.15 -6.88 -15.97
N GLU A 108 5.00 -7.91 -15.95
CA GLU A 108 5.30 -8.74 -14.77
C GLU A 108 4.14 -9.64 -14.28
N MET A 109 2.90 -9.44 -14.75
CA MET A 109 1.74 -10.15 -14.21
C MET A 109 1.66 -11.65 -14.58
N SER A 110 2.44 -12.07 -15.58
CA SER A 110 2.65 -13.48 -15.92
C SER A 110 3.67 -14.18 -15.02
N GLU A 111 4.45 -13.43 -14.22
CA GLU A 111 5.47 -13.98 -13.35
C GLU A 111 4.84 -14.68 -12.14
N PRO A 112 5.43 -15.78 -11.64
CA PRO A 112 4.89 -16.49 -10.51
C PRO A 112 4.99 -15.67 -9.22
N LEU A 113 3.97 -15.78 -8.37
CA LEU A 113 3.81 -14.98 -7.15
C LEU A 113 5.02 -15.05 -6.20
N TYR A 114 5.71 -16.19 -6.08
CA TYR A 114 6.88 -16.35 -5.22
C TYR A 114 8.04 -15.40 -5.57
N ARG A 115 8.09 -14.84 -6.80
CA ARG A 115 9.09 -13.83 -7.17
C ARG A 115 8.86 -12.50 -6.45
N PHE A 116 7.64 -12.24 -5.99
CA PHE A 116 7.27 -11.03 -5.27
C PHE A 116 7.21 -11.26 -3.75
N ASP A 117 7.17 -10.16 -2.99
CA ASP A 117 7.00 -10.22 -1.55
C ASP A 117 5.53 -10.43 -1.20
N GLN A 118 5.18 -11.65 -0.79
CA GLN A 118 3.79 -11.99 -0.46
C GLN A 118 3.29 -11.24 0.79
N GLU A 119 4.18 -10.71 1.64
CA GLU A 119 3.73 -9.86 2.76
C GLU A 119 3.13 -8.55 2.25
N ASP A 120 3.58 -8.04 1.09
CA ASP A 120 3.08 -6.81 0.47
C ASP A 120 1.77 -7.01 -0.32
N PHE A 121 1.27 -8.26 -0.42
CA PHE A 121 0.09 -8.57 -1.22
C PHE A 121 -1.17 -7.82 -0.78
N HIS A 122 -1.31 -7.58 0.53
CA HIS A 122 -2.41 -6.80 1.08
C HIS A 122 -2.43 -5.34 0.55
N VAL A 123 -1.26 -4.77 0.23
CA VAL A 123 -1.14 -3.43 -0.34
C VAL A 123 -1.67 -3.42 -1.77
N TRP A 124 -1.33 -4.44 -2.56
CA TRP A 124 -1.76 -4.58 -3.94
C TRP A 124 -3.28 -4.75 -4.04
N ILE A 125 -3.84 -5.63 -3.20
CA ILE A 125 -5.29 -5.84 -3.14
C ILE A 125 -6.00 -4.56 -2.72
N THR A 126 -5.56 -3.89 -1.65
CA THR A 126 -6.17 -2.62 -1.24
C THR A 126 -6.15 -1.59 -2.37
N ALA A 127 -5.03 -1.49 -3.10
CA ALA A 127 -4.92 -0.54 -4.20
C ALA A 127 -5.89 -0.84 -5.36
N ILE A 128 -6.13 -2.11 -5.67
CA ILE A 128 -7.10 -2.52 -6.69
C ILE A 128 -8.53 -2.19 -6.21
N GLN A 129 -8.87 -2.57 -4.98
CA GLN A 129 -10.23 -2.42 -4.45
C GLN A 129 -10.66 -0.96 -4.27
N GLU A 130 -9.70 -0.09 -3.94
CA GLU A 130 -9.93 1.34 -3.75
C GLU A 130 -9.61 2.14 -5.02
N GLU A 131 -9.45 1.47 -6.16
CA GLU A 131 -9.25 2.07 -7.49
C GLU A 131 -8.08 3.10 -7.53
N CYS A 132 -7.02 2.83 -6.77
CA CYS A 132 -5.88 3.72 -6.64
C CYS A 132 -5.15 3.90 -7.97
N ASN A 133 -4.71 5.12 -8.29
CA ASN A 133 -3.81 5.34 -9.44
C ASN A 133 -2.35 5.03 -9.10
N TYR A 134 -1.98 5.15 -7.82
CA TYR A 134 -0.60 5.02 -7.37
C TYR A 134 -0.48 4.23 -6.08
N ILE A 135 0.60 3.44 -5.97
CA ILE A 135 1.08 2.88 -4.71
C ILE A 135 2.38 3.58 -4.33
N LEU A 136 2.37 4.31 -3.22
CA LEU A 136 3.53 5.05 -2.73
C LEU A 136 4.41 4.14 -1.87
N THR A 137 5.60 3.79 -2.37
CA THR A 137 6.54 2.95 -1.62
C THR A 137 7.99 3.22 -1.99
N THR A 138 8.89 3.07 -1.03
CA THR A 138 10.34 3.04 -1.28
C THR A 138 10.84 1.63 -1.64
N ASN A 139 10.01 0.60 -1.40
CA ASN A 139 10.33 -0.77 -1.76
C ASN A 139 10.20 -0.95 -3.28
N HIS A 140 11.33 -1.19 -3.93
CA HIS A 140 11.37 -1.53 -5.35
C HIS A 140 11.69 -3.01 -5.61
N ARG A 141 12.01 -3.75 -4.55
CA ARG A 141 12.50 -5.12 -4.63
C ARG A 141 11.34 -6.08 -4.42
N ARG A 142 11.16 -7.03 -5.34
CA ARG A 142 10.06 -8.01 -5.27
C ARG A 142 8.68 -7.34 -5.13
N PHE A 143 8.53 -6.14 -5.70
CA PHE A 143 7.29 -5.37 -5.73
C PHE A 143 7.04 -4.98 -7.18
N PRO A 144 5.87 -5.28 -7.77
CA PRO A 144 5.61 -4.98 -9.18
C PRO A 144 5.75 -3.48 -9.49
N ALA A 145 6.31 -3.13 -10.65
CA ALA A 145 6.36 -1.73 -11.07
C ALA A 145 4.96 -1.18 -11.40
N GLN A 146 4.06 -2.04 -11.88
CA GLN A 146 2.71 -1.69 -12.30
C GLN A 146 1.76 -2.88 -12.09
N ILE A 147 0.50 -2.60 -11.78
CA ILE A 147 -0.59 -3.59 -11.68
C ILE A 147 -1.78 -3.02 -12.43
N GLY A 148 -2.05 -3.51 -13.64
CA GLY A 148 -3.05 -2.90 -14.52
C GLY A 148 -2.74 -1.41 -14.73
N PRO A 149 -3.65 -0.47 -14.43
CA PRO A 149 -3.38 0.98 -14.53
C PRO A 149 -2.61 1.56 -13.32
N ILE A 150 -2.47 0.81 -12.23
CA ILE A 150 -1.91 1.27 -10.96
C ILE A 150 -0.39 1.28 -11.02
N LYS A 151 0.23 2.43 -10.74
CA LYS A 151 1.70 2.57 -10.81
C LYS A 151 2.34 2.61 -9.43
N ARG A 152 3.44 1.87 -9.27
CA ARG A 152 4.33 2.06 -8.12
C ARG A 152 5.11 3.36 -8.31
N ILE A 153 5.09 4.24 -7.31
CA ILE A 153 5.83 5.50 -7.34
C ILE A 153 6.57 5.74 -6.03
N HIS A 154 7.77 6.32 -6.12
CA HIS A 154 8.50 6.70 -4.92
C HIS A 154 7.82 7.91 -4.25
N PRO A 155 7.71 7.95 -2.91
CA PRO A 155 7.10 9.06 -2.19
C PRO A 155 7.66 10.45 -2.56
N SER A 156 8.98 10.59 -2.75
CA SER A 156 9.57 11.88 -3.18
C SER A 156 9.09 12.31 -4.56
N ASP A 157 8.98 11.36 -5.48
CA ASP A 157 8.68 11.64 -6.88
C ASP A 157 7.21 12.02 -7.01
N PHE A 158 6.33 11.34 -6.27
CA PHE A 158 4.93 11.73 -6.16
C PHE A 158 4.79 13.15 -5.59
N TYR A 159 5.53 13.49 -4.53
CA TYR A 159 5.49 14.83 -3.97
C TYR A 159 5.97 15.91 -4.96
N ASN A 160 6.98 15.59 -5.77
CA ASN A 160 7.47 16.50 -6.81
C ASN A 160 6.43 16.70 -7.92
N HIS A 161 5.71 15.63 -8.33
CA HIS A 161 4.60 15.73 -9.29
C HIS A 161 3.49 16.65 -8.76
N LEU A 162 3.13 16.55 -7.48
CA LEU A 162 2.10 17.42 -6.88
C LEU A 162 2.53 18.90 -6.82
N SER A 163 3.83 19.17 -6.71
CA SER A 163 4.36 20.52 -6.54
C SER A 163 4.63 21.24 -7.87
N ASN A 164 4.73 20.49 -8.96
CA ASN A 164 4.97 20.97 -10.32
C ASN A 164 3.98 20.28 -11.30
N PRO A 165 2.69 20.64 -11.25
CA PRO A 165 1.64 20.00 -12.06
C PRO A 165 1.81 20.22 -13.56
#